data_AF-A0A2M7VCB5-F1
#
_entry.id   AF-A0A2M7VCB5-F1
#
_cell.length_a   1.000
_cell.length_b   1.000
_cell.length_c   1.000
_cell.angle_alpha   90.00
_cell.angle_beta   90.00
_cell.angle_gamma   90.00
#
_symmetry.space_group_name_H-M   'P 1'
#
loop_
_entity.id
_entity.type
_entity.pdbx_description
1 polymer ?
#
loop_
_entity_poly.entity_id
_entity_poly.type
_entity_poly.pdbx_seq_one_letter_code
_entity_poly.pdbx_strand_id
1 'polypeptide(L)'
;RFIYFMSLFLLPLAAEGLDTVLTFSKKIIKYNKYYNVSGVLIIFVIISYSALSCYELITNPKLAPIATSDSNQYLNNWSAGWGVNDTVNFLKQEMSKGKIFVGTEGTFGLMPLSLELYLVDNKNITIKGYWPINEFPNEALSYSKKMPAYFIFYQPQHQIISSEFPIKLIYEKRAGDSNYFYRMYKIIPRS
;
A
#
# COMPACT_ATOMS: atom_id res chain seq x y z
N ARG A 1 13.25 -7.38 -0.30
CA ARG A 1 13.42 -7.27 -1.78
C ARG A 1 13.98 -8.53 -2.46
N PHE A 2 14.83 -9.34 -1.81
CA PHE A 2 15.41 -10.57 -2.42
C PHE A 2 14.83 -11.89 -1.90
N ILE A 3 13.90 -11.86 -0.94
CA ILE A 3 13.39 -13.07 -0.28
C ILE A 3 12.82 -14.09 -1.29
N TYR A 4 12.15 -13.65 -2.36
CA TYR A 4 11.64 -14.57 -3.38
C TYR A 4 12.77 -15.34 -4.08
N PHE A 5 13.83 -14.67 -4.52
CA PHE A 5 14.98 -15.32 -5.15
C PHE A 5 15.83 -16.12 -4.15
N MET A 6 15.88 -15.67 -2.89
CA MET A 6 16.59 -16.36 -1.81
C MET A 6 15.79 -17.56 -1.26
N SER A 7 14.48 -17.63 -1.50
CA SER A 7 13.61 -18.68 -0.95
C SER A 7 14.08 -20.09 -1.34
N LEU A 8 14.59 -20.26 -2.56
CA LEU A 8 15.16 -21.53 -3.04
C LEU A 8 16.32 -22.04 -2.18
N PHE A 9 17.13 -21.13 -1.62
CA PHE A 9 18.25 -21.48 -0.74
C PHE A 9 17.86 -21.48 0.74
N LEU A 10 16.89 -20.65 1.13
CA LEU A 10 16.39 -20.59 2.49
C LEU A 10 15.54 -21.80 2.87
N LEU A 11 14.85 -22.44 1.91
CA LEU A 11 14.04 -23.63 2.17
C LEU A 11 14.88 -24.83 2.66
N PRO A 12 15.97 -25.24 1.98
CA PRO A 12 16.87 -26.27 2.50
C PRO A 12 17.47 -25.89 3.87
N LEU A 13 17.85 -24.62 4.05
CA LEU A 13 18.43 -24.16 5.32
C LEU A 13 17.40 -24.21 6.46
N ALA A 14 16.14 -23.85 6.20
CA ALA A 14 15.05 -23.97 7.15
C ALA A 14 14.74 -25.43 7.48
N ALA A 15 14.80 -26.32 6.49
CA ALA A 15 14.63 -27.76 6.70
C ALA A 15 15.74 -28.33 7.57
N GLU A 16 17.00 -27.98 7.31
CA GLU A 16 18.15 -28.38 8.12
C GLU A 16 18.06 -27.85 9.55
N GLY A 17 17.63 -26.59 9.72
CA GLY A 17 17.39 -25.99 11.03
C GLY A 17 16.29 -26.72 11.81
N LEU A 18 15.19 -27.07 11.14
CA LEU A 18 14.11 -27.86 11.74
C LEU A 18 14.60 -29.26 12.14
N ASP A 19 15.34 -29.95 11.28
CA ASP A 19 15.89 -31.28 11.59
C ASP A 19 16.85 -31.21 12.79
N THR A 20 17.71 -30.20 12.84
CA THR A 20 18.63 -29.94 13.96
C THR A 20 17.85 -29.78 15.27
N VAL A 21 16.78 -28.97 15.27
CA VAL A 21 15.93 -28.75 16.45
C VAL A 21 15.22 -30.04 16.88
N LEU A 22 14.69 -30.82 15.94
CA LEU A 22 14.02 -32.09 16.22
C LEU A 22 14.99 -33.15 16.75
N THR A 23 16.20 -33.22 16.20
CA THR A 23 17.23 -34.17 16.65
C THR A 23 17.76 -33.79 18.03
N PHE A 24 17.95 -32.50 18.29
CA PHE A 24 18.33 -31.98 19.60
C PHE A 24 17.26 -32.25 20.67
N SER A 25 15.98 -31.98 20.35
CA SER A 25 14.87 -32.26 21.27
C SER A 25 14.76 -33.75 21.58
N LYS A 26 14.89 -34.62 20.57
CA LYS A 26 14.96 -36.07 20.75
C LYS A 26 16.12 -36.49 21.66
N LYS A 27 17.29 -35.86 21.55
CA LYS A 27 18.46 -36.17 22.39
C LYS A 27 18.23 -35.81 23.87
N ILE A 28 17.63 -34.64 24.14
CA ILE A 28 17.29 -34.21 25.51
C ILE A 28 16.19 -35.09 26.11
N ILE A 29 15.15 -35.37 25.31
CA ILE A 29 13.95 -36.09 25.75
C ILE A 29 14.12 -37.61 25.64
N LYS A 30 15.28 -38.11 25.15
CA LYS A 30 15.58 -39.52 24.85
C LYS A 30 15.26 -40.49 26.00
N TYR A 31 15.33 -40.01 27.24
CA TYR A 31 15.01 -40.79 28.45
C TYR A 31 13.52 -40.85 28.79
N ASN A 32 12.66 -40.20 28.02
CA ASN A 32 11.23 -40.08 28.27
C ASN A 32 10.41 -40.67 27.11
N LYS A 33 9.37 -41.45 27.44
CA LYS A 33 8.50 -42.17 26.48
C LYS A 33 7.79 -41.22 25.49
N TYR A 34 7.76 -39.93 25.76
CA TYR A 34 7.01 -38.91 25.02
C TYR A 34 7.77 -38.19 23.89
N TYR A 35 8.97 -38.63 23.51
CA TYR A 35 9.78 -37.95 22.49
C TYR A 35 9.04 -37.75 21.14
N ASN A 36 8.23 -38.72 20.69
CA ASN A 36 7.42 -38.58 19.47
C ASN A 36 6.37 -37.47 19.58
N VAL A 37 5.73 -37.34 20.75
CA VAL A 37 4.74 -36.28 21.00
C VAL A 37 5.39 -34.90 20.99
N SER A 38 6.60 -34.79 21.56
CA SER A 38 7.34 -33.52 21.58
C SER A 38 7.72 -33.03 20.17
N GLY A 39 8.09 -33.94 19.25
CA GLY A 39 8.37 -33.59 17.86
C GLY A 39 7.15 -33.08 17.12
N VAL A 40 6.00 -33.74 17.27
CA VAL A 40 4.72 -33.30 16.70
C VAL A 40 4.33 -31.92 17.23
N LEU A 41 4.53 -31.66 18.52
CA LEU A 41 4.22 -30.36 19.14
C LEU A 41 5.12 -29.25 18.59
N ILE A 42 6.42 -29.50 18.41
CA ILE A 42 7.35 -28.54 17.80
C ILE A 42 6.92 -28.18 16.37
N ILE A 43 6.63 -29.20 15.55
CA ILE A 43 6.15 -29.00 14.17
C ILE A 43 4.84 -28.20 14.19
N PHE A 44 3.91 -28.58 15.07
CA PHE A 44 2.64 -27.88 15.22
C PHE A 44 2.84 -26.40 15.57
N VAL A 45 3.73 -26.08 16.52
CA VAL A 45 4.01 -24.68 16.90
C VAL A 45 4.57 -23.88 15.72
N ILE A 46 5.53 -24.44 14.98
CA ILE A 46 6.16 -23.75 13.83
C ILE A 46 5.14 -23.50 12.71
N ILE A 47 4.34 -24.52 12.37
CA ILE A 47 3.30 -24.39 11.35
C ILE A 47 2.21 -23.41 11.82
N SER A 48 1.78 -23.50 13.09
CA SER A 48 0.75 -22.62 13.65
C SER A 48 1.18 -21.16 13.66
N TYR A 49 2.43 -20.87 14.02
CA TYR A 49 2.96 -19.50 13.97
C TYR A 49 3.01 -18.96 12.54
N SER A 50 3.44 -19.78 11.58
CA SER A 50 3.47 -19.42 10.16
C SER A 50 2.06 -19.17 9.60
N ALA A 51 1.11 -20.04 9.96
CA ALA A 51 -0.29 -19.91 9.57
C ALA A 51 -0.94 -18.67 10.17
N LEU A 52 -0.67 -18.37 11.45
CA LEU A 52 -1.13 -17.14 12.11
C LEU A 52 -0.59 -15.89 11.39
N SER A 53 0.70 -15.88 11.06
CA SER A 53 1.33 -14.77 10.34
C SER A 53 0.68 -14.54 8.97
N CYS A 54 0.38 -15.62 8.23
CA CYS A 54 -0.32 -15.54 6.94
C CYS A 54 -1.76 -15.05 7.11
N TYR A 55 -2.46 -15.55 8.13
CA TYR A 55 -3.83 -15.15 8.43
C TYR A 55 -3.91 -13.65 8.77
N GLU A 56 -3.00 -13.15 9.61
CA GLU A 56 -2.92 -11.73 9.94
C GLU A 56 -2.56 -10.88 8.72
N LEU A 57 -1.63 -11.33 7.87
CA LEU A 57 -1.28 -10.60 6.64
C LEU A 57 -2.49 -10.44 5.69
N ILE A 58 -3.35 -11.45 5.61
CA ILE A 58 -4.55 -11.43 4.74
C ILE A 58 -5.67 -10.60 5.37
N THR A 59 -5.91 -10.77 6.67
CA THR A 59 -7.10 -10.20 7.33
C THR A 59 -6.86 -8.84 7.96
N ASN A 60 -5.68 -8.62 8.53
CA ASN A 60 -5.28 -7.37 9.16
C ASN A 60 -3.77 -7.16 9.04
N PRO A 61 -3.28 -6.74 7.86
CA PRO A 61 -1.85 -6.63 7.58
C PRO A 61 -1.12 -5.67 8.54
N LYS A 62 -1.83 -4.74 9.19
CA LYS A 62 -1.26 -3.83 10.18
C LYS A 62 -0.70 -4.55 11.41
N LEU A 63 -1.32 -5.67 11.79
CA LEU A 63 -0.92 -6.48 12.95
C LEU A 63 0.03 -7.62 12.56
N ALA A 64 0.26 -7.85 11.27
CA ALA A 64 1.06 -8.97 10.81
C ALA A 64 2.51 -8.87 11.31
N PRO A 65 3.11 -9.97 11.81
CA PRO A 65 4.46 -10.00 12.36
C PRO A 65 5.51 -10.04 11.24
N ILE A 66 5.51 -9.00 10.40
CA ILE A 66 6.49 -8.81 9.33
C ILE A 66 7.60 -7.85 9.77
N ALA A 67 8.74 -7.89 9.06
CA ALA A 67 9.86 -7.00 9.34
C ALA A 67 9.40 -5.52 9.31
N THR A 68 9.89 -4.71 10.24
CA THR A 68 9.52 -3.29 10.34
C THR A 68 9.81 -2.53 9.05
N SER A 69 10.86 -2.89 8.31
CA SER A 69 11.15 -2.31 7.00
C SER A 69 10.04 -2.56 5.99
N ASP A 70 9.48 -3.77 5.99
CA ASP A 70 8.44 -4.19 5.06
C ASP A 70 7.09 -3.57 5.46
N SER A 71 6.74 -3.63 6.75
CA SER A 71 5.55 -2.96 7.28
C SER A 71 5.58 -1.45 6.98
N ASN A 72 6.73 -0.81 7.18
CA ASN A 72 6.91 0.59 6.84
C ASN A 72 6.69 0.82 5.35
N GLN A 73 7.35 0.08 4.47
CA GLN A 73 7.27 0.31 3.03
C GLN A 73 5.88 0.01 2.43
N TYR A 74 5.25 -1.09 2.83
CA TYR A 74 4.04 -1.61 2.19
C TYR A 74 2.75 -1.17 2.87
N LEU A 75 2.81 -0.79 4.14
CA LEU A 75 1.61 -0.46 4.93
C LEU A 75 1.64 0.95 5.48
N ASN A 76 2.78 1.42 5.98
CA ASN A 76 2.84 2.66 6.76
C ASN A 76 3.54 3.83 6.04
N ASN A 77 3.95 3.71 4.78
CA ASN A 77 4.55 4.83 4.05
C ASN A 77 3.55 5.55 3.16
N TRP A 78 3.88 6.77 2.75
CA TRP A 78 3.11 7.54 1.76
C TRP A 78 2.91 6.79 0.43
N SER A 79 3.84 5.90 0.08
CA SER A 79 3.81 5.08 -1.13
C SER A 79 2.99 3.79 -1.00
N ALA A 80 2.36 3.52 0.15
CA ALA A 80 1.65 2.25 0.42
C ALA A 80 0.32 2.09 -0.36
N GLY A 81 -0.08 3.07 -1.16
CA GLY A 81 -1.24 2.95 -2.06
C GLY A 81 -2.61 3.05 -1.39
N TRP A 82 -2.66 3.45 -0.11
CA TRP A 82 -3.92 3.76 0.57
C TRP A 82 -4.69 4.85 -0.17
N GLY A 83 -6.03 4.72 -0.26
CA GLY A 83 -6.90 5.69 -0.93
C GLY A 83 -7.00 5.55 -2.44
N VAL A 84 -6.15 4.75 -3.09
CA VAL A 84 -6.23 4.53 -4.55
C VAL A 84 -7.55 3.87 -4.94
N ASN A 85 -7.96 2.80 -4.25
CA ASN A 85 -9.23 2.11 -4.55
C ASN A 85 -10.45 3.04 -4.38
N ASP A 86 -10.48 3.82 -3.30
CA ASP A 86 -11.57 4.78 -3.04
C ASP A 86 -11.62 5.86 -4.13
N THR A 87 -10.45 6.34 -4.56
CA THR A 87 -10.32 7.29 -5.69
C THR A 87 -10.84 6.68 -6.97
N VAL A 88 -10.39 5.47 -7.32
CA VAL A 88 -10.79 4.79 -8.55
C VAL A 88 -12.32 4.62 -8.58
N ASN A 89 -12.92 4.20 -7.47
CA ASN A 89 -14.37 4.04 -7.38
C ASN A 89 -15.11 5.38 -7.51
N PHE A 90 -14.63 6.42 -6.82
CA PHE A 90 -15.18 7.77 -6.96
C PHE A 90 -15.08 8.29 -8.41
N LEU A 91 -13.90 8.17 -9.03
CA LEU A 91 -13.67 8.62 -10.40
C LEU A 91 -14.52 7.85 -11.41
N LYS A 92 -14.73 6.54 -11.21
CA LYS A 92 -15.65 5.74 -12.05
C LYS A 92 -17.07 6.27 -12.02
N GLN A 93 -17.55 6.70 -10.85
CA GLN A 93 -18.88 7.32 -10.71
C GLN A 93 -18.94 8.71 -11.34
N GLU A 94 -17.85 9.46 -11.35
CA GLU A 94 -17.81 10.78 -11.98
C GLU A 94 -17.69 10.68 -13.51
N MET A 95 -16.91 9.72 -14.02
CA MET A 95 -16.75 9.48 -15.45
C MET A 95 -18.02 9.00 -16.15
N SER A 96 -18.97 8.40 -15.41
CA SER A 96 -20.27 8.02 -15.96
C SER A 96 -21.16 9.24 -16.27
N LYS A 97 -20.86 10.39 -15.65
CA LYS A 97 -21.57 11.66 -15.85
C LYS A 97 -20.97 12.50 -16.99
N GLY A 98 -19.72 12.24 -17.36
CA GLY A 98 -19.04 12.96 -18.44
C GLY A 98 -17.52 12.90 -18.35
N LYS A 99 -16.85 13.74 -19.14
CA LYS A 99 -15.39 13.85 -19.12
C LYS A 99 -14.91 14.52 -17.84
N ILE A 100 -13.83 14.00 -17.26
CA ILE A 100 -13.21 14.55 -16.05
C ILE A 100 -11.69 14.68 -16.22
N PHE A 101 -11.11 15.54 -15.40
CA PHE A 101 -9.67 15.73 -15.28
C PHE A 101 -9.20 15.33 -13.88
N VAL A 102 -8.04 14.68 -13.80
CA VAL A 102 -7.41 14.30 -12.54
C VAL A 102 -5.92 14.65 -12.58
N GLY A 103 -5.54 15.59 -11.72
CA GLY A 103 -4.14 15.90 -11.41
C GLY A 103 -3.65 15.10 -10.20
N THR A 104 -2.38 14.72 -10.20
CA THR A 104 -1.73 14.05 -9.07
C THR A 104 -0.32 14.58 -8.88
N GLU A 105 0.25 14.39 -7.69
CA GLU A 105 1.65 14.72 -7.45
C GLU A 105 2.63 13.68 -8.03
N GLY A 106 3.78 14.18 -8.46
CA GLY A 106 4.88 13.36 -8.94
C GLY A 106 4.91 13.26 -10.47
N THR A 107 5.97 12.63 -10.96
CA THR A 107 6.16 12.33 -12.37
C THR A 107 5.62 10.94 -12.71
N PHE A 108 5.83 10.51 -13.96
CA PHE A 108 5.61 9.14 -14.42
C PHE A 108 6.08 8.08 -13.40
N GLY A 109 5.25 7.04 -13.15
CA GLY A 109 5.64 5.81 -12.44
C GLY A 109 5.00 5.57 -11.06
N LEU A 110 4.60 6.60 -10.31
CA LEU A 110 3.96 6.44 -8.99
C LEU A 110 2.43 6.63 -9.09
N MET A 111 1.88 7.69 -8.49
CA MET A 111 0.43 7.88 -8.44
C MET A 111 -0.27 7.99 -9.80
N PRO A 112 0.26 8.72 -10.81
CA PRO A 112 -0.36 8.74 -12.13
C PRO A 112 -0.53 7.33 -12.70
N LEU A 113 0.52 6.50 -12.61
CA LEU A 113 0.52 5.13 -13.11
C LEU A 113 -0.46 4.25 -12.32
N SER A 114 -0.53 4.42 -10.99
CA SER A 114 -1.50 3.70 -10.16
C SER A 114 -2.94 3.95 -10.61
N LEU A 115 -3.30 5.18 -10.98
CA LEU A 115 -4.63 5.48 -11.50
C LEU A 115 -4.82 4.99 -12.94
N GLU A 116 -3.82 5.18 -13.80
CA GLU A 116 -3.83 4.69 -15.17
C GLU A 116 -4.05 3.18 -15.22
N LEU A 117 -3.40 2.39 -14.36
CA LEU A 117 -3.58 0.94 -14.30
C LEU A 117 -5.05 0.49 -14.18
N TYR A 118 -5.87 1.25 -13.45
CA TYR A 118 -7.29 0.93 -13.27
C TYR A 118 -8.23 1.63 -14.26
N LEU A 119 -7.76 2.72 -14.89
CA LEU A 119 -8.61 3.66 -15.62
C LEU A 119 -8.20 3.89 -17.08
N VAL A 120 -7.11 3.26 -17.55
CA VAL A 120 -6.53 3.47 -18.89
C VAL A 120 -7.53 3.23 -20.03
N ASP A 121 -8.44 2.28 -19.86
CA ASP A 121 -9.44 1.95 -20.89
C ASP A 121 -10.55 3.00 -21.02
N ASN A 122 -10.65 3.93 -20.06
CA ASN A 122 -11.72 4.92 -20.04
C ASN A 122 -11.31 6.22 -20.74
N LYS A 123 -11.93 6.52 -21.89
CA LYS A 123 -11.67 7.74 -22.66
C LYS A 123 -12.25 9.03 -22.04
N ASN A 124 -13.03 8.91 -20.95
CA ASN A 124 -13.63 10.05 -20.26
C ASN A 124 -12.74 10.61 -19.14
N ILE A 125 -11.52 10.11 -18.94
CA ILE A 125 -10.59 10.67 -17.97
C ILE A 125 -9.30 11.14 -18.63
N THR A 126 -8.82 12.30 -18.17
CA THR A 126 -7.45 12.76 -18.42
C THR A 126 -6.70 12.76 -17.11
N ILE A 127 -5.65 11.94 -17.01
CA ILE A 127 -4.78 11.83 -15.84
C ILE A 127 -3.47 12.57 -16.14
N LYS A 128 -3.02 13.44 -15.23
CA LYS A 128 -1.72 14.11 -15.33
C LYS A 128 -0.99 14.13 -13.99
N GLY A 129 0.32 13.88 -14.04
CA GLY A 129 1.24 14.09 -12.93
C GLY A 129 1.86 15.48 -12.97
N TYR A 130 1.99 16.12 -11.82
CA TYR A 130 2.64 17.42 -11.65
C TYR A 130 3.77 17.32 -10.64
N TRP A 131 4.97 17.76 -11.05
CA TRP A 131 6.13 17.84 -10.17
C TRP A 131 7.15 18.86 -10.68
N PRO A 132 7.76 19.68 -9.80
CA PRO A 132 7.37 19.92 -8.39
C PRO A 132 6.10 20.79 -8.30
N ILE A 133 5.43 20.80 -7.14
CA ILE A 133 4.24 21.63 -6.89
C ILE A 133 4.57 22.65 -5.80
N ASN A 134 5.22 23.74 -6.21
CA ASN A 134 5.41 24.90 -5.33
C ASN A 134 4.20 25.84 -5.39
N GLU A 135 3.61 25.97 -6.58
CA GLU A 135 2.37 26.70 -6.86
C GLU A 135 1.35 25.75 -7.47
N PHE A 136 0.06 26.08 -7.34
CA PHE A 136 -0.99 25.24 -7.89
C PHE A 136 -0.96 25.26 -9.44
N PRO A 137 -0.94 24.11 -10.14
CA PRO A 137 -0.75 24.08 -11.59
C PRO A 137 -1.84 24.83 -12.36
N ASN A 138 -1.46 25.87 -13.11
CA ASN A 138 -2.37 26.66 -13.95
C ASN A 138 -3.13 25.80 -14.98
N GLU A 139 -2.48 24.76 -15.50
CA GLU A 139 -3.11 23.81 -16.40
C GLU A 139 -4.31 23.11 -15.74
N ALA A 140 -4.15 22.60 -14.52
CA ALA A 140 -5.22 21.95 -13.77
C ALA A 140 -6.40 22.91 -13.51
N LEU A 141 -6.12 24.19 -13.27
CA LEU A 141 -7.16 25.24 -13.16
C LEU A 141 -7.88 25.49 -14.48
N SER A 142 -7.17 25.45 -15.60
CA SER A 142 -7.79 25.62 -16.92
C SER A 142 -8.78 24.49 -17.23
N TYR A 143 -8.50 23.27 -16.76
CA TYR A 143 -9.41 22.14 -16.87
C TYR A 143 -10.64 22.30 -15.97
N SER A 144 -10.48 22.80 -14.74
CA SER A 144 -11.60 22.98 -13.82
C SER A 144 -12.65 23.97 -14.34
N LYS A 145 -12.26 24.92 -15.20
CA LYS A 145 -13.20 25.83 -15.88
C LYS A 145 -14.07 25.13 -16.95
N LYS A 146 -13.64 23.98 -17.46
CA LYS A 146 -14.27 23.29 -18.61
C LYS A 146 -14.99 22.00 -18.22
N MET A 147 -14.50 21.31 -17.19
CA MET A 147 -15.00 20.00 -16.76
C MET A 147 -14.74 19.78 -15.27
N PRO A 148 -15.41 18.80 -14.63
CA PRO A 148 -15.05 18.40 -13.28
C PRO A 148 -13.57 18.01 -13.20
N ALA A 149 -12.85 18.67 -12.30
CA ALA A 149 -11.42 18.52 -12.15
C ALA A 149 -11.05 18.23 -10.70
N TYR A 150 -10.19 17.24 -10.51
CA TYR A 150 -9.79 16.72 -9.22
C TYR A 150 -8.27 16.75 -9.07
N PHE A 151 -7.79 16.87 -7.84
CA PHE A 151 -6.36 16.83 -7.54
C PHE A 151 -6.07 15.92 -6.35
N ILE A 152 -5.04 15.09 -6.46
CA ILE A 152 -4.63 14.15 -5.42
C ILE A 152 -3.29 14.58 -4.84
N PHE A 153 -3.27 14.78 -3.52
CA PHE A 153 -2.07 15.00 -2.72
C PHE A 153 -1.82 13.78 -1.84
N TYR A 154 -0.60 13.27 -1.85
CA TYR A 154 -0.19 12.10 -1.08
C TYR A 154 1.29 12.12 -0.68
N GLN A 155 2.10 12.99 -1.27
CA GLN A 155 3.53 13.01 -1.03
C GLN A 155 3.89 13.69 0.30
N PRO A 156 5.02 13.32 0.92
CA PRO A 156 5.46 13.88 2.21
C PRO A 156 5.58 15.41 2.23
N GLN A 157 5.97 16.03 1.11
CA GLN A 157 6.19 17.47 1.02
C GLN A 157 4.90 18.27 1.17
N HIS A 158 3.74 17.66 0.90
CA HIS A 158 2.42 18.29 0.98
C HIS A 158 1.57 17.70 2.09
N GLN A 159 2.20 17.33 3.22
CA GLN A 159 1.48 17.03 4.47
C GLN A 159 0.64 18.22 4.94
N ILE A 160 1.14 19.45 4.76
CA ILE A 160 0.42 20.71 4.95
C ILE A 160 0.22 21.32 3.56
N ILE A 161 -1.03 21.51 3.16
CA ILE A 161 -1.37 22.09 1.86
C ILE A 161 -1.67 23.56 2.04
N SER A 162 -1.13 24.40 1.15
CA SER A 162 -1.36 25.85 1.19
C SER A 162 -2.85 26.17 1.14
N SER A 163 -3.30 27.04 2.06
CA SER A 163 -4.68 27.56 2.08
C SER A 163 -5.00 28.41 0.85
N GLU A 164 -4.00 28.85 0.11
CA GLU A 164 -4.16 29.59 -1.13
C GLU A 164 -4.54 28.71 -2.32
N PHE A 165 -4.41 27.39 -2.20
CA PHE A 165 -4.77 26.49 -3.29
C PHE A 165 -6.31 26.48 -3.46
N PRO A 166 -6.83 26.68 -4.68
CA PRO A 166 -8.26 26.74 -4.94
C PRO A 166 -8.86 25.34 -4.99
N ILE A 167 -8.87 24.66 -3.85
CA ILE A 167 -9.26 23.26 -3.75
C ILE A 167 -10.19 23.03 -2.56
N LYS A 168 -11.08 22.05 -2.68
CA LYS A 168 -11.98 21.60 -1.60
C LYS A 168 -11.76 20.12 -1.34
N LEU A 169 -11.48 19.76 -0.09
CA LEU A 169 -11.28 18.38 0.32
C LEU A 169 -12.56 17.56 0.04
N ILE A 170 -12.41 16.42 -0.63
CA ILE A 170 -13.49 15.44 -0.82
C ILE A 170 -13.38 14.40 0.29
N TYR A 171 -12.20 13.79 0.42
CA TYR A 171 -11.91 12.86 1.50
C TYR A 171 -10.40 12.75 1.74
N GLU A 172 -10.06 12.23 2.91
CA GLU A 172 -8.71 11.91 3.35
C GLU A 172 -8.66 10.46 3.84
N LYS A 173 -7.53 9.79 3.60
CA LYS A 173 -7.25 8.45 4.10
C LYS A 173 -5.84 8.37 4.66
N ARG A 174 -5.74 7.93 5.91
CA ARG A 174 -4.48 7.70 6.60
C ARG A 174 -3.77 6.47 6.03
N ALA A 175 -2.46 6.57 5.80
CA ALA A 175 -1.65 5.45 5.34
C ALA A 175 -1.23 4.58 6.54
N GLY A 176 -1.85 3.41 6.67
CA GLY A 176 -1.56 2.49 7.77
C GLY A 176 -1.74 3.15 9.13
N ASP A 177 -0.70 3.08 9.97
CA ASP A 177 -0.63 3.72 11.29
C ASP A 177 0.36 4.91 11.32
N SER A 178 0.68 5.46 10.15
CA SER A 178 1.65 6.57 9.99
C SER A 178 1.01 7.96 10.08
N ASN A 179 1.81 9.01 9.89
CA ASN A 179 1.31 10.39 9.75
C ASN A 179 1.22 10.83 8.28
N TYR A 180 1.26 9.89 7.34
CA TYR A 180 1.02 10.17 5.92
C TYR A 180 -0.46 10.04 5.59
N PHE A 181 -0.91 10.92 4.70
CA PHE A 181 -2.30 11.01 4.30
C PHE A 181 -2.40 11.07 2.79
N TYR A 182 -3.28 10.24 2.25
CA TYR A 182 -3.77 10.33 0.90
C TYR A 182 -5.00 11.22 0.89
N ARG A 183 -5.02 12.25 0.05
CA ARG A 183 -6.09 13.24 0.03
C ARG A 183 -6.54 13.52 -1.39
N MET A 184 -7.85 13.45 -1.59
CA MET A 184 -8.46 13.81 -2.85
C MET A 184 -9.24 15.11 -2.69
N TYR A 185 -9.02 16.03 -3.62
CA TYR A 185 -9.63 17.35 -3.66
C TYR A 185 -10.39 17.57 -4.96
N LYS A 186 -11.45 18.37 -4.87
CA LYS A 186 -12.08 19.01 -6.03
C LYS A 186 -11.41 20.35 -6.28
N ILE A 187 -11.06 20.63 -7.52
CA ILE A 187 -10.51 21.93 -7.92
C ILE A 187 -11.67 22.92 -8.06
N ILE A 188 -11.60 24.04 -7.33
CA ILE A 188 -12.58 25.13 -7.40
C ILE A 188 -12.15 26.05 -8.55
N PRO A 189 -12.99 26.27 -9.57
CA PRO A 189 -12.69 27.23 -10.62
C PRO A 189 -12.61 28.63 -10.01
N ARG A 190 -11.48 29.31 -10.17
CA ARG A 190 -11.41 30.76 -9.95
C ARG A 190 -11.96 31.47 -11.18
N SER A 191 -12.89 32.40 -10.99
CA SER A 191 -13.43 33.28 -12.03
C SER A 191 -12.30 33.93 -12.82
#